data_AF-A0A317F1F3-F1
#
_entry.id   AF-A0A317F1F3-F1
#
_cell.length_a   1.000
_cell.length_b   1.000
_cell.length_c   1.000
_cell.angle_alpha   90.00
_cell.angle_beta   90.00
_cell.angle_gamma   90.00
#
_symmetry.space_group_name_H-M   'P 1'
#
loop_
_entity.id
_entity.type
_entity.pdbx_description
1 polymer ?
#
loop_
_entity_poly.entity_id
_entity_poly.type
_entity_poly.pdbx_seq_one_letter_code
_entity_poly.pdbx_strand_id
1 'polypeptide(L)'
;MENSSNMIHGHFTQEGIDDLASTTFDKRLDYLENWITNERKLRLQKENIEQIGFENTCPVMLSTEQLGNPKIIIENFFKNNDLTSAKSKLKNWFKTALTEDLQYENGNELLFFHNQIIQLLHAGYLIVQDKSFDQEKSSSEHLVNNPHMISCLDINEQRSPLAYLNAINTISNLTFLRYGMQEWLYSALSKRSSISHLNSKFIFEQFELLEKLFEALFLVSTRVLNR
;
A
#
# COMPACT_ATOMS: atom_id res chain seq x y z
N MET A 1 41.61 6.81 -29.63
CA MET A 1 41.12 7.97 -28.84
C MET A 1 39.84 7.52 -28.19
N GLU A 2 39.98 7.08 -26.94
CA GLU A 2 38.93 6.53 -26.08
C GLU A 2 38.08 7.67 -25.55
N ASN A 3 36.77 7.45 -25.39
CA ASN A 3 35.93 8.26 -24.51
C ASN A 3 35.06 7.33 -23.68
N SER A 4 35.25 7.43 -22.38
CA SER A 4 34.78 6.53 -21.33
C SER A 4 33.31 6.74 -21.00
N SER A 5 32.54 5.65 -21.04
CA SER A 5 31.25 5.51 -20.34
C SER A 5 31.52 5.17 -18.87
N ASN A 6 31.20 6.09 -17.96
CA ASN A 6 31.11 5.78 -16.53
C ASN A 6 29.70 5.26 -16.22
N MET A 7 29.58 3.94 -16.13
CA MET A 7 28.45 3.25 -15.50
C MET A 7 28.67 3.24 -13.98
N ILE A 8 27.76 3.85 -13.22
CA ILE A 8 27.70 3.68 -11.76
C ILE A 8 26.92 2.39 -11.50
N HIS A 9 27.63 1.29 -11.25
CA HIS A 9 27.05 0.09 -10.67
C HIS A 9 26.95 0.26 -9.15
N GLY A 10 25.76 0.62 -8.67
CA GLY A 10 25.41 0.52 -7.25
C GLY A 10 25.16 -0.94 -6.89
N HIS A 11 26.15 -1.60 -6.29
CA HIS A 11 26.00 -2.89 -5.63
C HIS A 11 25.07 -2.74 -4.41
N PHE A 12 23.88 -3.34 -4.46
CA PHE A 12 23.03 -3.54 -3.27
C PHE A 12 23.50 -4.80 -2.55
N THR A 13 24.04 -4.67 -1.33
CA THR A 13 24.37 -5.80 -0.45
C THR A 13 23.23 -6.04 0.56
N GLN A 14 23.05 -7.31 0.93
CA GLN A 14 22.03 -7.82 1.85
C GLN A 14 21.99 -7.12 3.23
N GLU A 15 23.07 -6.42 3.61
CA GLU A 15 23.23 -5.74 4.90
C GLU A 15 22.36 -4.48 5.08
N GLY A 16 21.81 -3.90 4.01
CA GLY A 16 20.94 -2.71 4.11
C GLY A 16 19.49 -2.99 4.53
N ILE A 17 19.08 -4.26 4.58
CA ILE A 17 17.67 -4.66 4.76
C ILE A 17 17.31 -4.79 6.25
N ASP A 18 18.25 -5.19 7.10
CA ASP A 18 18.01 -5.42 8.54
C ASP A 18 18.07 -4.14 9.39
N ASP A 19 18.64 -3.04 8.86
CA ASP A 19 18.91 -1.82 9.64
C ASP A 19 17.71 -0.85 9.68
N LEU A 20 16.71 -0.98 8.80
CA LEU A 20 15.59 -0.02 8.74
C LEU A 20 14.60 -0.16 9.91
N ALA A 21 14.45 -1.36 10.47
CA ALA A 21 13.55 -1.63 11.59
C ALA A 21 14.02 -0.96 12.90
N SER A 22 15.32 -0.65 13.03
CA SER A 22 15.96 -0.11 14.23
C SER A 22 16.26 1.40 14.17
N THR A 23 16.02 2.06 13.03
CA THR A 23 16.45 3.45 12.81
C THR A 23 15.54 4.52 13.43
N THR A 24 16.15 5.65 13.81
CA THR A 24 15.49 6.84 14.36
C THR A 24 14.58 7.53 13.33
N PHE A 25 13.59 8.28 13.81
CA PHE A 25 12.63 9.01 12.96
C PHE A 25 13.31 9.90 11.90
N ASP A 26 14.37 10.62 12.26
CA ASP A 26 15.09 11.51 11.35
C ASP A 26 15.75 10.74 10.19
N LYS A 27 16.30 9.55 10.45
CA LYS A 27 16.87 8.69 9.40
C LYS A 27 15.79 8.15 8.45
N ARG A 28 14.59 7.88 8.97
CA ARG A 28 13.44 7.46 8.14
C ARG A 28 12.96 8.63 7.28
N LEU A 29 12.99 9.85 7.80
CA LEU A 29 12.64 11.07 7.06
C LEU A 29 13.65 11.38 5.94
N ASP A 30 14.96 11.33 6.23
CA ASP A 30 16.03 11.49 5.22
C ASP A 30 15.93 10.44 4.10
N TYR A 31 15.56 9.21 4.47
CA TYR A 31 15.37 8.13 3.51
C TYR A 31 14.17 8.40 2.60
N LEU A 32 13.07 8.88 3.19
CA LEU A 32 11.86 9.28 2.45
C LEU A 32 12.15 10.45 1.49
N GLU A 33 12.91 11.46 1.91
CA GLU A 33 13.32 12.59 1.06
C GLU A 33 14.21 12.16 -0.11
N ASN A 34 15.16 11.25 0.13
CA ASN A 34 15.99 10.67 -0.92
C ASN A 34 15.18 9.83 -1.92
N TRP A 35 14.19 9.07 -1.43
CA TRP A 35 13.28 8.30 -2.27
C TRP A 35 12.43 9.22 -3.14
N ILE A 36 11.82 10.30 -2.61
CA ILE A 36 11.07 11.29 -3.41
C ILE A 36 11.94 11.84 -4.53
N THR A 37 13.17 12.20 -4.20
CA THR A 37 14.09 12.84 -5.15
C THR A 37 14.42 11.88 -6.30
N ASN A 38 14.56 10.59 -6.02
CA ASN A 38 14.78 9.56 -7.02
C ASN A 38 13.51 9.23 -7.81
N GLU A 39 12.34 9.13 -7.18
CA GLU A 39 11.05 8.91 -7.86
C GLU A 39 10.70 10.05 -8.83
N ARG A 40 10.90 11.30 -8.40
CA ARG A 40 10.73 12.48 -9.27
C ARG A 40 11.71 12.48 -10.46
N LYS A 41 12.94 11.98 -10.28
CA LYS A 41 13.91 11.78 -11.37
C LYS A 41 13.49 10.66 -12.32
N LEU A 42 12.99 9.54 -11.79
CA LEU A 42 12.51 8.40 -12.61
C LEU A 42 11.30 8.80 -13.47
N ARG A 43 10.43 9.68 -12.98
CA ARG A 43 9.31 10.25 -13.75
C ARG A 43 9.73 11.13 -14.93
N LEU A 44 10.91 11.75 -14.86
CA LEU A 44 11.48 12.50 -15.98
C LEU A 44 12.05 11.54 -17.05
N GLN A 45 12.36 10.31 -16.68
CA GLN A 45 12.85 9.26 -17.57
C GLN A 45 11.70 8.30 -17.93
N LYS A 46 10.77 8.80 -18.73
CA LYS A 46 9.54 8.13 -19.17
C LYS A 46 9.73 6.83 -19.98
N GLU A 47 10.96 6.37 -20.19
CA GLU A 47 11.34 5.30 -21.13
C GLU A 47 11.62 3.93 -20.47
N ASN A 48 11.57 3.80 -19.14
CA ASN A 48 11.98 2.57 -18.43
C ASN A 48 10.93 1.98 -17.46
N ILE A 49 9.64 2.15 -17.77
CA ILE A 49 8.54 1.64 -16.92
C ILE A 49 8.48 0.10 -16.90
N GLU A 50 9.08 -0.59 -17.88
CA GLU A 50 8.95 -2.05 -18.05
C GLU A 50 9.89 -2.89 -17.15
N GLN A 51 10.79 -2.29 -16.36
CA GLN A 51 11.73 -3.01 -15.48
C GLN A 51 11.54 -2.71 -13.98
N ILE A 52 10.45 -2.07 -13.58
CA ILE A 52 10.21 -1.72 -12.18
C ILE A 52 9.62 -2.93 -11.44
N GLY A 53 10.48 -3.74 -10.82
CA GLY A 53 10.08 -4.74 -9.81
C GLY A 53 9.36 -4.12 -8.60
N PHE A 54 8.59 -4.91 -7.85
CA PHE A 54 7.82 -4.43 -6.69
C PHE A 54 8.71 -3.72 -5.64
N GLU A 55 9.92 -4.23 -5.46
CA GLU A 55 11.01 -3.70 -4.66
C GLU A 55 11.41 -2.27 -5.01
N ASN A 56 11.22 -1.86 -6.27
CA ASN A 56 11.52 -0.50 -6.74
C ASN A 56 10.36 0.47 -6.51
N THR A 57 9.22 -0.03 -6.02
CA THR A 57 8.04 0.80 -5.78
C THR A 57 7.82 1.13 -4.30
N CYS A 58 8.55 0.50 -3.35
CA CYS A 58 8.50 0.86 -1.94
C CYS A 58 9.68 0.29 -1.11
N PRO A 59 10.24 1.05 -0.15
CA PRO A 59 11.32 0.55 0.72
C PRO A 59 10.86 -0.29 1.92
N VAL A 60 9.58 -0.30 2.28
CA VAL A 60 9.07 -1.13 3.40
C VAL A 60 8.70 -2.51 2.87
N MET A 61 9.63 -3.45 3.04
CA MET A 61 9.46 -4.84 2.63
C MET A 61 8.90 -5.70 3.75
N LEU A 62 8.20 -6.75 3.36
CA LEU A 62 7.82 -7.84 4.26
C LEU A 62 9.09 -8.59 4.67
N SER A 63 9.14 -9.07 5.91
CA SER A 63 10.22 -9.96 6.36
C SER A 63 10.20 -11.28 5.59
N THR A 64 11.29 -12.05 5.61
CA THR A 64 11.35 -13.37 4.97
C THR A 64 10.22 -14.30 5.42
N GLU A 65 9.85 -14.25 6.71
CA GLU A 65 8.71 -14.99 7.26
C GLU A 65 7.39 -14.53 6.65
N GLN A 66 7.18 -13.22 6.54
CA GLN A 66 5.97 -12.63 5.97
C GLN A 66 5.89 -12.85 4.45
N LEU A 67 7.01 -12.94 3.74
CA LEU A 67 7.06 -13.33 2.33
C LEU A 67 6.65 -14.80 2.15
N GLY A 68 7.07 -15.68 3.06
CA GLY A 68 6.68 -17.09 3.06
C GLY A 68 5.22 -17.31 3.46
N ASN A 69 4.61 -16.38 4.21
CA ASN A 69 3.21 -16.44 4.60
C ASN A 69 2.57 -15.04 4.67
N PRO A 70 2.19 -14.44 3.53
CA PRO A 70 1.63 -13.08 3.48
C PRO A 70 0.28 -12.96 4.21
N LYS A 71 -0.42 -14.07 4.50
CA LYS A 71 -1.69 -14.08 5.23
C LYS A 71 -1.54 -13.45 6.62
N ILE A 72 -0.41 -13.67 7.29
CA ILE A 72 -0.18 -13.16 8.64
C ILE A 72 -0.23 -11.63 8.70
N ILE A 73 0.09 -10.94 7.60
CA ILE A 73 -0.02 -9.48 7.51
C ILE A 73 -1.47 -9.04 7.53
N ILE A 74 -2.30 -9.68 6.70
CA ILE A 74 -3.73 -9.34 6.60
C ILE A 74 -4.43 -9.65 7.93
N GLU A 75 -4.14 -10.83 8.51
CA GLU A 75 -4.69 -11.24 9.80
C GLU A 75 -4.27 -10.28 10.92
N ASN A 76 -2.97 -9.96 11.03
CA ASN A 76 -2.49 -9.03 12.04
C ASN A 76 -3.06 -7.62 11.84
N PHE A 77 -3.26 -7.17 10.60
CA PHE A 77 -3.87 -5.89 10.33
C PHE A 77 -5.31 -5.83 10.87
N PHE A 78 -6.15 -6.81 10.52
CA PHE A 78 -7.57 -6.83 10.91
C PHE A 78 -7.83 -7.31 12.33
N LYS A 79 -6.87 -7.98 12.97
CA LYS A 79 -6.88 -8.26 14.41
C LYS A 79 -6.69 -6.99 15.23
N ASN A 80 -5.87 -6.05 14.74
CA ASN A 80 -5.54 -4.81 15.45
C ASN A 80 -6.38 -3.61 14.99
N ASN A 81 -7.05 -3.71 13.84
CA ASN A 81 -7.94 -2.69 13.31
C ASN A 81 -9.22 -3.36 12.81
N ASP A 82 -10.36 -3.07 13.41
CA ASP A 82 -11.62 -3.41 12.75
C ASP A 82 -11.73 -2.60 11.44
N LEU A 83 -12.43 -3.17 10.47
CA LEU A 83 -12.54 -2.57 9.13
C LEU A 83 -13.16 -1.16 9.16
N THR A 84 -14.12 -0.90 10.06
CA THR A 84 -14.74 0.42 10.20
C THR A 84 -13.74 1.45 10.71
N SER A 85 -12.94 1.10 11.71
CA SER A 85 -11.85 1.92 12.24
C SER A 85 -10.79 2.20 11.18
N ALA A 86 -10.37 1.19 10.41
CA ALA A 86 -9.42 1.37 9.32
C ALA A 86 -9.94 2.33 8.24
N LYS A 87 -11.20 2.19 7.80
CA LYS A 87 -11.83 3.12 6.84
C LYS A 87 -11.97 4.53 7.41
N SER A 88 -12.32 4.66 8.70
CA SER A 88 -12.41 5.95 9.38
C SER A 88 -11.06 6.67 9.42
N LYS A 89 -9.97 5.96 9.78
CA LYS A 89 -8.60 6.48 9.76
C LYS A 89 -8.18 6.91 8.35
N LEU A 90 -8.47 6.09 7.33
CA LEU A 90 -8.21 6.43 5.93
C LEU A 90 -8.96 7.71 5.51
N LYS A 91 -10.24 7.83 5.87
CA LYS A 91 -11.05 9.02 5.58
C LYS A 91 -10.53 10.27 6.30
N ASN A 92 -10.09 10.14 7.55
CA ASN A 92 -9.48 11.23 8.30
C ASN A 92 -8.19 11.68 7.62
N TRP A 93 -7.32 10.74 7.27
CA TRP A 93 -6.08 11.03 6.55
C TRP A 93 -6.34 11.73 5.22
N PHE A 94 -7.27 11.20 4.40
CA PHE A 94 -7.66 11.81 3.13
C PHE A 94 -8.14 13.26 3.29
N LYS A 95 -9.04 13.53 4.25
CA LYS A 95 -9.55 14.89 4.52
C LYS A 95 -8.44 15.84 4.94
N THR A 96 -7.54 15.37 5.79
CA THR A 96 -6.40 16.15 6.26
C THR A 96 -5.44 16.46 5.13
N ALA A 97 -5.13 15.48 4.27
CA ALA A 97 -4.28 15.69 3.10
C ALA A 97 -4.89 16.67 2.08
N LEU A 98 -6.23 16.75 2.01
CA LEU A 98 -6.95 17.62 1.07
C LEU A 98 -7.08 19.07 1.57
N THR A 99 -7.01 19.31 2.88
CA THR A 99 -7.31 20.61 3.47
C THR A 99 -6.02 21.36 3.79
N GLU A 100 -5.81 22.51 3.14
CA GLU A 100 -4.70 23.42 3.49
C GLU A 100 -4.85 23.91 4.94
N ASP A 101 -3.73 24.23 5.59
CA ASP A 101 -3.65 24.64 7.00
C ASP A 101 -4.09 23.59 8.04
N LEU A 102 -4.54 22.41 7.62
CA LEU A 102 -4.81 21.27 8.48
C LEU A 102 -3.60 20.33 8.53
N GLN A 103 -3.28 19.82 9.72
CA GLN A 103 -2.21 18.85 9.92
C GLN A 103 -2.77 17.68 10.71
N TYR A 104 -2.31 16.46 10.39
CA TYR A 104 -2.70 15.27 11.11
C TYR A 104 -2.16 15.33 12.53
N GLU A 105 -3.04 15.19 13.52
CA GLU A 105 -2.74 15.46 14.93
C GLU A 105 -1.55 14.63 15.45
N ASN A 106 -1.48 13.36 15.08
CA ASN A 106 -0.40 12.46 15.43
C ASN A 106 0.32 11.94 14.18
N GLY A 107 1.39 12.62 13.78
CA GLY A 107 2.17 12.23 12.60
C GLY A 107 2.81 10.84 12.70
N ASN A 108 3.18 10.40 13.90
CA ASN A 108 3.74 9.05 14.11
C ASN A 108 2.71 7.96 13.90
N GLU A 109 1.48 8.16 14.40
CA GLU A 109 0.37 7.25 14.14
C GLU A 109 0.04 7.18 12.65
N LEU A 110 0.02 8.32 11.96
CA LEU A 110 -0.23 8.36 10.53
C LEU A 110 0.85 7.61 9.74
N LEU A 111 2.13 7.82 10.06
CA LEU A 111 3.24 7.12 9.43
C LEU A 111 3.16 5.61 9.66
N PHE A 112 2.80 5.19 10.88
CA PHE A 112 2.60 3.78 11.20
C PHE A 112 1.45 3.19 10.38
N PHE A 113 0.30 3.87 10.32
CA PHE A 113 -0.85 3.43 9.54
C PHE A 113 -0.56 3.36 8.04
N HIS A 114 0.13 4.37 7.49
CA HIS A 114 0.65 4.34 6.11
C HIS A 114 1.47 3.07 5.85
N ASN A 115 2.44 2.76 6.72
CA ASN A 115 3.28 1.58 6.57
C ASN A 115 2.50 0.27 6.66
N GLN A 116 1.48 0.20 7.52
CA GLN A 116 0.58 -0.94 7.58
C GLN A 116 -0.17 -1.14 6.26
N ILE A 117 -0.67 -0.08 5.63
CA ILE A 117 -1.34 -0.16 4.32
C ILE A 117 -0.37 -0.64 3.25
N ILE A 118 0.86 -0.12 3.22
CA ILE A 118 1.89 -0.55 2.27
C ILE A 118 2.17 -2.05 2.38
N GLN A 119 2.31 -2.58 3.60
CA GLN A 119 2.49 -4.01 3.84
C GLN A 119 1.25 -4.81 3.43
N LEU A 120 0.07 -4.28 3.70
CA LEU A 120 -1.21 -4.89 3.34
C LEU A 120 -1.37 -5.01 1.81
N LEU A 121 -0.97 -3.99 1.06
CA LEU A 121 -0.93 -4.03 -0.42
C LEU A 121 0.08 -5.07 -0.93
N HIS A 122 1.24 -5.18 -0.29
CA HIS A 122 2.24 -6.20 -0.65
C HIS A 122 1.71 -7.61 -0.42
N ALA A 123 1.13 -7.86 0.76
CA ALA A 123 0.54 -9.15 1.09
C ALA A 123 -0.59 -9.50 0.11
N GLY A 124 -1.47 -8.55 -0.20
CA GLY A 124 -2.54 -8.72 -1.18
C GLY A 124 -2.03 -9.07 -2.58
N TYR A 125 -0.93 -8.45 -3.01
CA TYR A 125 -0.25 -8.79 -4.26
C TYR A 125 0.27 -10.23 -4.26
N LEU A 126 1.01 -10.63 -3.21
CA LEU A 126 1.60 -11.97 -3.11
C LEU A 126 0.53 -13.07 -3.07
N ILE A 127 -0.56 -12.86 -2.34
CA ILE A 127 -1.68 -13.80 -2.26
C ILE A 127 -2.31 -14.06 -3.63
N VAL A 128 -2.47 -13.00 -4.43
CA VAL A 128 -3.02 -13.10 -5.78
C VAL A 128 -2.09 -13.86 -6.74
N GLN A 129 -0.77 -13.71 -6.57
CA GLN A 129 0.20 -14.43 -7.41
C GLN A 129 0.32 -15.91 -7.04
N ASP A 130 -0.03 -16.27 -5.81
CA ASP A 130 0.00 -17.64 -5.35
C ASP A 130 -1.24 -18.43 -5.80
N LYS A 131 -1.04 -19.27 -6.82
CA LYS A 131 -2.08 -20.14 -7.41
C LYS A 131 -2.65 -21.16 -6.42
N SER A 132 -2.03 -21.38 -5.26
CA SER A 132 -2.59 -22.25 -4.23
C SER A 132 -3.91 -21.70 -3.66
N PHE A 133 -4.16 -20.39 -3.78
CA PHE A 133 -5.38 -19.74 -3.33
C PHE A 133 -6.59 -19.96 -4.26
N ASP A 134 -6.37 -20.26 -5.55
CA ASP A 134 -7.45 -20.53 -6.52
C ASP A 134 -8.18 -21.86 -6.24
N GLN A 135 -7.55 -22.78 -5.49
CA GLN A 135 -8.12 -24.08 -5.15
C GLN A 135 -9.08 -24.04 -3.97
N GLU A 136 -9.21 -22.90 -3.30
CA GLU A 136 -10.14 -22.70 -2.18
C GLU A 136 -11.57 -22.40 -2.67
N LYS A 137 -12.10 -23.27 -3.54
CA LYS A 137 -13.49 -23.23 -4.00
C LYS A 137 -14.46 -23.63 -2.88
N SER A 138 -15.40 -22.72 -2.62
CA SER A 138 -16.82 -23.04 -2.41
C SER A 138 -17.16 -23.90 -1.19
N SER A 139 -17.01 -23.38 0.03
CA SER A 139 -17.80 -23.85 1.19
C SER A 139 -17.73 -22.83 2.33
N SER A 140 -18.53 -21.77 2.23
CA SER A 140 -19.14 -21.11 3.40
C SER A 140 -20.01 -19.94 2.93
N GLU A 141 -21.31 -20.19 2.86
CA GLU A 141 -22.36 -19.15 2.87
C GLU A 141 -22.48 -18.50 4.27
N HIS A 142 -21.37 -18.37 5.01
CA HIS A 142 -21.35 -17.51 6.19
C HIS A 142 -21.07 -16.08 5.71
N LEU A 143 -22.15 -15.46 5.24
CA LEU A 143 -22.27 -14.03 5.07
C LEU A 143 -21.66 -13.32 6.28
N VAL A 144 -20.79 -12.35 6.00
CA VAL A 144 -20.27 -11.40 6.99
C VAL A 144 -21.45 -10.94 7.85
N ASN A 145 -21.42 -11.21 9.14
CA ASN A 145 -22.49 -10.89 10.10
C ASN A 145 -22.79 -9.38 10.25
N ASN A 146 -22.22 -8.54 9.38
CA ASN A 146 -22.34 -7.10 9.42
C ASN A 146 -22.30 -6.50 7.99
N PRO A 147 -23.42 -6.55 7.24
CA PRO A 147 -23.48 -6.03 5.87
C PRO A 147 -23.17 -4.54 5.77
N HIS A 148 -23.25 -3.79 6.88
CA HIS A 148 -22.92 -2.37 6.93
C HIS A 148 -21.42 -2.07 6.87
N MET A 149 -20.55 -3.05 7.10
CA MET A 149 -19.09 -2.85 7.07
C MET A 149 -18.50 -2.94 5.66
N ILE A 150 -19.16 -3.66 4.75
CA ILE A 150 -18.75 -3.87 3.36
C ILE A 150 -19.72 -3.12 2.46
N SER A 151 -19.36 -1.89 2.11
CA SER A 151 -20.25 -0.97 1.40
C SER A 151 -19.69 -0.46 0.08
N CYS A 152 -18.39 -0.63 -0.17
CA CYS A 152 -17.72 -0.10 -1.35
C CYS A 152 -17.60 -1.15 -2.47
N LEU A 153 -17.50 -2.44 -2.13
CA LEU A 153 -17.51 -3.52 -3.11
C LEU A 153 -18.93 -3.80 -3.63
N ASP A 154 -19.07 -4.05 -4.93
CA ASP A 154 -20.32 -4.55 -5.51
C ASP A 154 -20.58 -6.02 -5.15
N ILE A 155 -21.80 -6.51 -5.41
CA ILE A 155 -22.21 -7.88 -5.04
C ILE A 155 -21.32 -8.96 -5.68
N ASN A 156 -20.83 -8.74 -6.89
CA ASN A 156 -19.96 -9.70 -7.58
C ASN A 156 -18.54 -9.66 -7.01
N GLU A 157 -18.02 -8.46 -6.75
CA GLU A 157 -16.74 -8.24 -6.08
C GLU A 157 -16.75 -8.86 -4.67
N GLN A 158 -17.85 -8.71 -3.92
CA GLN A 158 -18.02 -9.34 -2.61
C GLN A 158 -18.09 -10.87 -2.69
N ARG A 159 -18.74 -11.43 -3.72
CA ARG A 159 -18.79 -12.89 -3.92
C ARG A 159 -17.41 -13.45 -4.23
N SER A 160 -16.60 -12.73 -5.02
CA SER A 160 -15.27 -13.15 -5.44
C SER A 160 -14.20 -12.07 -5.17
N PRO A 161 -13.85 -11.83 -3.89
CA PRO A 161 -12.90 -10.79 -3.51
C PRO A 161 -11.49 -11.09 -4.04
N LEU A 162 -11.11 -12.37 -4.15
CA LEU A 162 -9.85 -12.77 -4.79
C LEU A 162 -9.81 -12.41 -6.27
N ALA A 163 -10.91 -12.59 -7.01
CA ALA A 163 -10.95 -12.21 -8.42
C ALA A 163 -10.86 -10.68 -8.59
N TYR A 164 -11.52 -9.93 -7.70
CA TYR A 164 -11.34 -8.47 -7.64
C TYR A 164 -9.88 -8.10 -7.37
N LEU A 165 -9.27 -8.67 -6.32
CA LEU A 165 -7.86 -8.40 -5.98
C LEU A 165 -6.93 -8.77 -7.14
N ASN A 166 -7.20 -9.85 -7.86
CA ASN A 166 -6.42 -10.24 -9.04
C ASN A 166 -6.50 -9.21 -10.16
N ALA A 167 -7.68 -8.63 -10.39
CA ALA A 167 -7.84 -7.58 -11.37
C ALA A 167 -7.14 -6.27 -10.98
N ILE A 168 -7.15 -5.91 -9.68
CA ILE A 168 -6.63 -4.60 -9.24
C ILE A 168 -5.15 -4.64 -8.85
N ASN A 169 -4.62 -5.72 -8.27
CA ASN A 169 -3.24 -5.82 -7.78
C ASN A 169 -2.22 -6.03 -8.92
N THR A 170 -2.29 -5.18 -9.94
CA THR A 170 -1.25 -5.08 -10.96
C THR A 170 -0.11 -4.20 -10.46
N ILE A 171 1.11 -4.45 -10.93
CA ILE A 171 2.28 -3.61 -10.58
C ILE A 171 2.02 -2.13 -10.90
N SER A 172 1.36 -1.84 -12.01
CA SER A 172 1.00 -0.48 -12.40
C SER A 172 0.10 0.19 -11.36
N ASN A 173 -1.00 -0.47 -10.95
CA ASN A 173 -1.92 0.07 -9.95
C ASN A 173 -1.25 0.24 -8.59
N LEU A 174 -0.43 -0.73 -8.17
CA LEU A 174 0.30 -0.67 -6.90
C LEU A 174 1.30 0.49 -6.89
N THR A 175 1.98 0.74 -8.01
CA THR A 175 2.88 1.89 -8.16
C THR A 175 2.10 3.21 -8.03
N PHE A 176 0.94 3.32 -8.70
CA PHE A 176 0.11 4.52 -8.60
C PHE A 176 -0.43 4.75 -7.19
N LEU A 177 -0.96 3.71 -6.54
CA LEU A 177 -1.47 3.78 -5.17
C LEU A 177 -0.38 4.23 -4.19
N ARG A 178 0.80 3.63 -4.29
CA ARG A 178 1.95 3.97 -3.43
C ARG A 178 2.36 5.42 -3.59
N TYR A 179 2.47 5.87 -4.83
CA TYR A 179 2.81 7.25 -5.10
C TYR A 179 1.78 8.22 -4.51
N GLY A 180 0.49 8.04 -4.81
CA GLY A 180 -0.50 8.98 -4.32
C GLY A 180 -0.62 8.93 -2.80
N MET A 181 -0.51 7.75 -2.17
CA MET A 181 -0.46 7.63 -0.71
C MET A 181 0.73 8.38 -0.12
N GLN A 182 1.88 8.38 -0.80
CA GLN A 182 3.02 9.17 -0.34
C GLN A 182 2.71 10.68 -0.39
N GLU A 183 2.13 11.18 -1.48
CA GLU A 183 1.73 12.59 -1.57
C GLU A 183 0.69 12.97 -0.51
N TRP A 184 -0.21 12.04 -0.16
CA TRP A 184 -1.15 12.23 0.94
C TRP A 184 -0.45 12.28 2.28
N LEU A 185 0.57 11.44 2.50
CA LEU A 185 1.36 11.43 3.73
C LEU A 185 2.06 12.78 3.91
N TYR A 186 2.76 13.26 2.88
CA TYR A 186 3.42 14.56 2.94
C TYR A 186 2.44 15.70 3.19
N SER A 187 1.33 15.71 2.46
CA SER A 187 0.34 16.78 2.59
C SER A 187 -0.29 16.78 3.98
N ALA A 188 -0.65 15.62 4.51
CA ALA A 188 -1.26 15.53 5.84
C ALA A 188 -0.29 15.84 6.98
N LEU A 189 1.03 15.70 6.79
CA LEU A 189 2.05 16.03 7.78
C LEU A 189 2.46 17.50 7.76
N SER A 190 2.01 18.31 6.79
CA SER A 190 2.41 19.70 6.62
C SER A 190 1.20 20.63 6.46
N LYS A 191 1.20 21.74 7.21
CA LYS A 191 0.17 22.78 7.11
C LYS A 191 0.20 23.57 5.79
N ARG A 192 1.30 23.47 5.03
CA ARG A 192 1.56 24.31 3.85
C ARG A 192 1.33 23.58 2.53
N SER A 193 0.73 22.40 2.58
CA SER A 193 0.60 21.51 1.43
C SER A 193 -0.79 20.87 1.43
N SER A 194 -1.33 20.66 0.24
CA SER A 194 -2.56 19.93 0.02
C SER A 194 -2.46 19.12 -1.26
N ILE A 195 -3.15 17.98 -1.31
CA ILE A 195 -3.28 17.17 -2.52
C ILE A 195 -4.28 17.74 -3.55
N SER A 196 -4.92 18.88 -3.26
CA SER A 196 -5.96 19.50 -4.11
C SER A 196 -5.52 19.79 -5.55
N HIS A 197 -4.22 19.96 -5.77
CA HIS A 197 -3.62 20.22 -7.08
C HIS A 197 -3.26 18.95 -7.87
N LEU A 198 -3.37 17.77 -7.26
CA LEU A 198 -3.11 16.51 -7.94
C LEU A 198 -4.24 16.16 -8.92
N ASN A 199 -3.94 15.25 -9.85
CA ASN A 199 -4.97 14.69 -10.73
C ASN A 199 -6.01 13.89 -9.91
N SER A 200 -7.28 13.90 -10.34
CA SER A 200 -8.40 13.20 -9.69
C SER A 200 -8.10 11.73 -9.36
N LYS A 201 -7.30 11.07 -10.21
CA LYS A 201 -6.90 9.67 -10.02
C LYS A 201 -6.12 9.43 -8.73
N PHE A 202 -5.36 10.42 -8.27
CA PHE A 202 -4.59 10.36 -7.03
C PHE A 202 -5.36 10.92 -5.84
N ILE A 203 -6.61 11.35 -6.02
CA ILE A 203 -7.45 11.93 -4.96
C ILE A 203 -8.64 11.02 -4.73
N PHE A 204 -9.68 11.10 -5.56
CA PHE A 204 -10.94 10.39 -5.34
C PHE A 204 -10.87 8.93 -5.77
N GLU A 205 -10.33 8.65 -6.96
CA GLU A 205 -10.26 7.27 -7.46
C GLU A 205 -9.34 6.40 -6.59
N GLN A 206 -8.21 6.97 -6.16
CA GLN A 206 -7.33 6.30 -5.19
C GLN A 206 -8.04 6.07 -3.84
N PHE A 207 -8.79 7.05 -3.33
CA PHE A 207 -9.54 6.87 -2.08
C PHE A 207 -10.54 5.71 -2.17
N GLU A 208 -11.34 5.70 -3.23
CA GLU A 208 -12.32 4.63 -3.48
C GLU A 208 -11.65 3.27 -3.66
N LEU A 209 -10.53 3.23 -4.39
CA LEU A 209 -9.76 2.00 -4.60
C LEU A 209 -9.20 1.45 -3.29
N LEU A 210 -8.67 2.30 -2.41
CA LEU A 210 -8.17 1.88 -1.09
C LEU A 210 -9.30 1.37 -0.18
N GLU A 211 -10.48 1.99 -0.20
CA GLU A 211 -11.63 1.49 0.55
C GLU A 211 -12.07 0.10 0.07
N LYS A 212 -12.21 -0.09 -1.25
CA LYS A 212 -12.53 -1.41 -1.83
C LYS A 212 -11.46 -2.46 -1.51
N LEU A 213 -10.19 -2.06 -1.53
CA LEU A 213 -9.07 -2.94 -1.18
C LEU A 213 -9.15 -3.43 0.27
N PHE A 214 -9.44 -2.54 1.22
CA PHE A 214 -9.63 -2.94 2.62
C PHE A 214 -10.77 -3.94 2.77
N GLU A 215 -11.90 -3.68 2.12
CA GLU A 215 -13.05 -4.59 2.15
C GLU A 215 -12.71 -5.96 1.53
N ALA A 216 -12.03 -5.98 0.39
CA ALA A 216 -11.68 -7.22 -0.30
C ALA A 216 -10.69 -8.05 0.52
N LEU A 217 -9.66 -7.43 1.09
CA LEU A 217 -8.66 -8.10 1.93
C LEU A 217 -9.27 -8.57 3.26
N PHE A 218 -10.22 -7.81 3.82
CA PHE A 218 -11.00 -8.25 4.97
C PHE A 218 -11.83 -9.49 4.65
N LEU A 219 -12.53 -9.52 3.51
CA LEU A 219 -13.28 -10.68 3.07
C LEU A 219 -12.38 -11.91 2.84
N VAL A 220 -11.17 -11.71 2.32
CA VAL A 220 -10.18 -12.79 2.18
C VAL A 220 -9.77 -13.32 3.56
N SER A 221 -9.41 -12.46 4.51
CA SER A 221 -9.02 -12.91 5.86
C SER A 221 -10.14 -13.66 6.59
N THR A 222 -11.37 -13.18 6.51
CA THR A 222 -12.51 -13.79 7.23
C THR A 222 -12.92 -15.14 6.65
N ARG A 223 -12.73 -15.36 5.34
CA ARG A 223 -12.99 -16.66 4.70
C ARG A 223 -11.89 -17.69 4.97
N VAL A 224 -10.64 -17.22 5.12
CA VAL A 224 -9.51 -18.09 5.45
C VAL A 224 -9.54 -18.52 6.92
N LEU A 225 -10.01 -17.67 7.84
CA LEU A 225 -10.05 -17.93 9.29
C LEU A 225 -11.18 -18.84 9.78
N ASN A 226 -12.20 -19.12 8.96
CA ASN A 226 -13.31 -20.02 9.31
C ASN A 226 -13.04 -21.49 8.91
N ARG A 227 -11.77 -21.90 8.83
CA ARG A 227 -11.32 -23.28 8.62
C ARG A 227 -10.62 -23.79 9.87
#